data_AF-G0PCU2-F1
#
_entry.id   AF-G0PCU2-F1
#
_cell.length_a   1.000
_cell.length_b   1.000
_cell.length_c   1.000
_cell.angle_alpha   90.00
_cell.angle_beta   90.00
_cell.angle_gamma   90.00
#
_symmetry.space_group_name_H-M   'P 1'
#
loop_
_entity.id
_entity.type
_entity.pdbx_description
1 polymer ?
#
loop_
_entity_poly.entity_id
_entity_poly.type
_entity_poly.pdbx_seq_one_letter_code
_entity_poly.pdbx_strand_id
1 'polypeptide(L)'
;MSNLWSTNTAMNAEDVWDDSALIQMYEESLREVNRSTGVTEKTFTDAEGNTTTWKVGGNCMAPFEENGDKSYYPAKINSFGGTDNLEVEVTFYFYGNKAVVQMEELWIEEAAIAEAVAADEAEKSKATNTNTRASSTQQPSTSTAAPSLPELVPVPPDVLNMAPPANVEEATNSALMSWYMAGYHSGYLKGMQHAQNSRH
;
A
#
# COMPACT_ATOMS: atom_id res chain seq x y z
N MET A 1 -22.12 47.06 -30.06
CA MET A 1 -20.69 46.81 -29.78
C MET A 1 -20.59 46.51 -28.29
N SER A 2 -20.68 45.24 -27.92
CA SER A 2 -20.74 44.79 -26.53
C SER A 2 -19.60 43.82 -26.29
N ASN A 3 -18.46 44.34 -25.84
CA ASN A 3 -17.39 43.53 -25.29
C ASN A 3 -17.72 43.27 -23.81
N LEU A 4 -18.45 42.18 -23.54
CA LEU A 4 -18.50 41.57 -22.22
C LEU A 4 -17.24 40.71 -22.03
N TRP A 5 -16.12 41.35 -21.72
CA TRP A 5 -15.06 40.67 -21.00
C TRP A 5 -15.23 41.07 -19.55
N SER A 6 -15.95 40.20 -18.81
CA SER A 6 -16.13 40.33 -17.37
C SER A 6 -14.74 40.38 -16.74
N THR A 7 -14.43 41.52 -16.13
CA THR A 7 -13.24 41.70 -15.32
C THR A 7 -13.46 41.04 -13.96
N ASN A 8 -12.38 40.45 -13.46
CA ASN A 8 -12.07 40.29 -12.04
C ASN A 8 -12.67 39.07 -11.30
N THR A 9 -12.33 37.87 -11.76
CA THR A 9 -11.86 36.87 -10.80
C THR A 9 -10.37 37.15 -10.60
N ALA A 10 -10.03 37.93 -9.58
CA ALA A 10 -8.67 37.91 -9.07
C ALA A 10 -8.39 36.46 -8.68
N MET A 11 -7.75 35.69 -9.56
CA MET A 11 -7.13 34.43 -9.19
C MET A 11 -6.12 34.82 -8.12
N ASN A 12 -6.48 34.63 -6.85
CA ASN A 12 -5.58 34.88 -5.74
C ASN A 12 -4.32 34.07 -6.02
N ALA A 13 -3.14 34.70 -5.93
CA ALA A 13 -1.88 34.01 -6.21
C ALA A 13 -1.69 32.74 -5.34
N GLU A 14 -2.35 32.71 -4.19
CA GLU A 14 -2.45 31.57 -3.26
C GLU A 14 -3.22 30.36 -3.83
N ASP A 15 -4.11 30.56 -4.81
CA ASP A 15 -4.87 29.48 -5.48
C ASP A 15 -4.07 28.88 -6.64
N VAL A 16 -3.07 29.61 -7.16
CA VAL A 16 -2.19 29.13 -8.23
C VAL A 16 -1.14 28.16 -7.68
N TRP A 17 -0.68 28.38 -6.45
CA TRP A 17 0.32 27.57 -5.74
C TRP A 17 -0.21 27.05 -4.40
N ASP A 18 -1.43 26.50 -4.39
CA ASP A 18 -1.94 25.80 -3.21
C ASP A 18 -1.16 24.50 -2.99
N ASP A 19 -0.30 24.47 -1.96
CA ASP A 19 0.48 23.30 -1.56
C ASP A 19 -0.34 22.28 -0.75
N SER A 20 -1.59 22.60 -0.40
CA SER A 20 -2.50 21.71 0.33
C SER A 20 -2.75 20.40 -0.41
N ALA A 21 -2.79 20.42 -1.74
CA ALA A 21 -2.97 19.20 -2.54
C ALA A 21 -1.79 18.23 -2.42
N LEU A 22 -0.56 18.74 -2.28
CA LEU A 22 0.62 17.91 -2.06
C LEU A 22 0.58 17.25 -0.68
N ILE A 23 0.21 18.02 0.35
CA ILE A 23 0.06 17.53 1.72
C ILE A 23 -1.05 16.46 1.77
N GLN A 24 -2.20 16.73 1.15
CA GLN A 24 -3.33 15.81 1.10
C GLN A 24 -2.97 14.50 0.41
N MET A 25 -2.29 14.54 -0.75
CA MET A 25 -1.87 13.32 -1.44
C MET A 25 -0.85 12.53 -0.62
N TYR A 26 0.05 13.19 0.10
CA TYR A 26 0.98 12.51 1.00
C TYR A 26 0.23 11.78 2.12
N GLU A 27 -0.70 12.45 2.80
CA GLU A 27 -1.52 11.81 3.83
C GLU A 27 -2.36 10.65 3.28
N GLU A 28 -2.96 10.81 2.09
CA GLU A 28 -3.73 9.77 1.42
C GLU A 28 -2.85 8.56 1.10
N SER A 29 -1.62 8.79 0.62
CA SER A 29 -0.66 7.72 0.34
C SER A 29 -0.26 6.95 1.60
N LEU A 30 -0.10 7.62 2.76
CA LEU A 30 0.16 6.95 4.04
C LEU A 30 -1.02 6.07 4.46
N ARG A 31 -2.26 6.55 4.27
CA ARG A 31 -3.47 5.77 4.56
C ARG A 31 -3.60 4.57 3.64
N GLU A 32 -3.26 4.73 2.36
CA GLU A 32 -3.25 3.64 1.38
C GLU A 32 -2.22 2.58 1.76
N VAL A 33 -0.99 3.00 2.11
CA VAL A 33 0.07 2.08 2.55
C VAL A 33 -0.31 1.37 3.84
N ASN A 34 -0.91 2.06 4.81
CA ASN A 34 -1.37 1.42 6.04
C ASN A 34 -2.56 0.48 5.81
N ARG A 35 -3.36 0.71 4.75
CA ARG A 35 -4.46 -0.16 4.36
C ARG A 35 -3.98 -1.38 3.58
N SER A 36 -2.99 -1.20 2.70
CA SER A 36 -2.41 -2.28 1.88
C SER A 36 -1.42 -3.14 2.66
N THR A 37 -0.66 -2.50 3.54
CA THR A 37 0.27 -3.13 4.48
C THR A 37 -0.50 -3.26 5.78
N GLY A 38 -1.41 -4.23 5.84
CA GLY A 38 -2.23 -4.46 7.04
C GLY A 38 -1.33 -4.40 8.29
N VAL A 39 -1.78 -3.66 9.31
CA VAL A 39 -1.01 -3.35 10.53
C VAL A 39 -0.23 -4.59 10.98
N THR A 40 1.08 -4.59 10.77
CA THR A 40 1.92 -5.78 11.02
C THR A 40 2.27 -5.93 12.48
N GLU A 41 2.25 -4.82 13.21
CA GLU A 41 2.64 -4.74 14.60
C GLU A 41 1.81 -3.68 15.33
N LYS A 42 1.38 -3.97 16.54
CA LYS A 42 0.62 -3.07 17.39
C LYS A 42 1.15 -3.11 18.81
N THR A 43 1.44 -1.93 19.36
CA THR A 43 1.79 -1.78 20.77
C THR A 43 0.53 -1.59 21.59
N PHE A 44 0.44 -2.33 22.70
CA PHE A 44 -0.57 -2.18 23.72
C PHE A 44 0.11 -1.84 25.03
N THR A 45 -0.31 -0.75 25.68
CA THR A 45 0.17 -0.39 27.01
C THR A 45 -0.97 -0.65 27.98
N ASP A 46 -0.74 -1.53 28.95
CA ASP A 46 -1.72 -1.83 30.00
C ASP A 46 -1.85 -0.67 31.01
N ALA A 47 -2.81 -0.79 31.93
CA ALA A 47 -3.00 0.18 33.00
C ALA A 47 -1.83 0.19 34.01
N GLU A 48 -1.05 -0.89 34.08
CA GLU A 48 0.16 -1.01 34.88
C GLU A 48 1.42 -0.37 34.25
N GLY A 49 1.33 0.09 32.99
CA GLY A 49 2.41 0.73 32.25
C GLY A 49 3.36 -0.22 31.50
N ASN A 50 3.05 -1.51 31.40
CA ASN A 50 3.81 -2.46 30.59
C ASN A 50 3.38 -2.34 29.13
N THR A 51 4.32 -2.01 28.26
CA THR A 51 4.10 -1.96 26.81
C THR A 51 4.42 -3.33 26.20
N THR A 52 3.40 -4.00 25.68
CA THR A 52 3.53 -5.26 24.94
C THR A 52 3.32 -5.01 23.46
N THR A 53 4.25 -5.50 22.65
CA THR A 53 4.19 -5.37 21.19
C THR A 53 3.70 -6.67 20.57
N TRP A 54 2.55 -6.61 19.91
CA TRP A 54 1.91 -7.74 19.25
C TRP A 54 2.16 -7.67 17.74
N LYS A 55 2.56 -8.80 17.13
CA LYS A 55 2.79 -8.89 15.69
C LYS A 55 1.82 -9.84 15.01
N VAL A 56 1.44 -9.53 13.77
CA VAL A 56 0.68 -10.46 12.91
C VAL A 56 1.53 -11.71 12.66
N GLY A 57 0.94 -12.88 12.84
CA GLY A 57 1.61 -14.17 12.81
C GLY A 57 2.37 -14.50 14.10
N GLY A 58 2.37 -13.61 15.09
CA GLY A 58 2.89 -13.87 16.43
C GLY A 58 2.05 -14.89 17.19
N ASN A 59 2.66 -15.50 18.18
CA ASN A 59 2.02 -16.44 19.08
C ASN A 59 1.51 -15.69 20.31
N CYS A 60 0.31 -16.04 20.75
CA CYS A 60 -0.30 -15.50 21.95
C CYS A 60 -1.12 -16.58 22.64
N MET A 61 -1.43 -16.36 23.91
CA MET A 61 -2.43 -17.12 24.63
C MET A 61 -3.74 -16.34 24.59
N ALA A 62 -4.79 -16.94 24.04
CA ALA A 62 -6.09 -16.29 23.87
C ALA A 62 -7.17 -16.98 24.71
N PRO A 63 -8.12 -16.23 25.29
CA PRO A 63 -9.25 -16.80 26.00
C PRO A 63 -10.22 -17.47 25.02
N PHE A 64 -10.75 -18.61 25.41
CA PHE A 64 -11.81 -19.33 24.74
C PHE A 64 -12.87 -19.70 25.78
N GLU A 65 -14.13 -19.38 25.47
CA GLU A 65 -15.25 -19.73 26.33
C GLU A 65 -15.84 -21.07 25.89
N GLU A 66 -15.70 -22.09 26.74
CA GLU A 66 -16.34 -23.38 26.55
C GLU A 66 -17.32 -23.59 27.71
N ASN A 67 -18.62 -23.63 27.39
CA ASN A 67 -19.68 -23.94 28.35
C ASN A 67 -19.76 -22.99 29.58
N GLY A 68 -19.33 -21.73 29.42
CA GLY A 68 -19.34 -20.71 30.48
C GLY A 68 -18.04 -20.60 31.28
N ASP A 69 -17.06 -21.48 31.04
CA ASP A 69 -15.73 -21.41 31.62
C ASP A 69 -14.73 -20.81 30.62
N LYS A 70 -14.05 -19.72 31.04
CA LYS A 70 -13.00 -19.07 30.25
C LYS A 70 -11.67 -19.83 30.43
N SER A 71 -11.23 -20.52 29.39
CA SER A 71 -9.95 -21.23 29.36
C SER A 71 -9.01 -20.59 28.35
N TYR A 72 -7.71 -20.55 28.63
CA TYR A 72 -6.72 -19.94 27.74
C TYR A 72 -6.00 -20.99 26.92
N TYR A 73 -5.92 -20.78 25.62
CA TYR A 73 -5.26 -21.70 24.70
C TYR A 73 -4.24 -20.98 23.81
N PRO A 74 -3.18 -21.68 23.39
CA PRO A 74 -2.19 -21.13 22.48
C PRO A 74 -2.82 -20.90 21.10
N ALA A 75 -2.62 -19.69 20.59
CA ALA A 75 -3.18 -19.22 19.36
C ALA A 75 -2.15 -18.41 18.55
N LYS A 76 -2.47 -18.19 17.29
CA LYS A 76 -1.72 -17.38 16.35
C LYS A 76 -2.53 -16.15 15.98
N ILE A 77 -1.89 -14.99 16.01
CA ILE A 77 -2.51 -13.73 15.60
C ILE A 77 -2.61 -13.71 14.07
N ASN A 78 -3.80 -13.51 13.53
CA ASN A 78 -4.05 -13.45 12.10
C ASN A 78 -4.18 -12.02 11.59
N SER A 79 -4.93 -11.18 12.32
CA SER A 79 -5.19 -9.80 11.93
C SER A 79 -5.58 -8.95 13.14
N PHE A 80 -5.35 -7.64 13.01
CA PHE A 80 -5.88 -6.64 13.93
C PHE A 80 -7.07 -5.95 13.25
N GLY A 81 -8.15 -5.73 14.00
CA GLY A 81 -9.40 -5.19 13.49
C GLY A 81 -10.21 -4.43 14.55
N GLY A 82 -11.43 -4.04 14.16
CA GLY A 82 -12.36 -3.27 15.00
C GLY A 82 -12.21 -1.75 14.86
N THR A 83 -13.20 -1.00 15.35
CA THR A 83 -13.26 0.47 15.28
C THR A 83 -12.04 1.14 15.96
N ASP A 84 -11.52 0.52 17.02
CA ASP A 84 -10.40 1.02 17.83
C ASP A 84 -9.10 0.22 17.58
N ASN A 85 -9.10 -0.66 16.58
CA ASN A 85 -8.05 -1.66 16.32
C ASN A 85 -7.75 -2.60 17.51
N LEU A 86 -8.57 -2.60 18.57
CA LEU A 86 -8.33 -3.37 19.81
C LEU A 86 -8.78 -4.83 19.70
N GLU A 87 -9.55 -5.16 18.68
CA GLU A 87 -10.00 -6.51 18.40
C GLU A 87 -8.94 -7.24 17.59
N VAL A 88 -8.61 -8.45 18.00
CA VAL A 88 -7.58 -9.28 17.39
C VAL A 88 -8.23 -10.57 16.93
N GLU A 89 -8.10 -10.89 15.64
CA GLU A 89 -8.49 -12.19 15.11
C GLU A 89 -7.34 -13.17 15.36
N VAL A 90 -7.62 -14.24 16.11
CA VAL A 90 -6.65 -15.29 16.43
C VAL A 90 -7.13 -16.65 15.94
N THR A 91 -6.21 -17.54 15.59
CA THR A 91 -6.47 -18.95 15.24
C THR A 91 -5.82 -19.87 16.27
N PHE A 92 -6.57 -20.77 16.88
CA PHE A 92 -6.05 -21.72 17.87
C PHE A 92 -5.29 -22.88 17.20
N TYR A 93 -4.10 -23.23 17.71
CA TYR A 93 -3.23 -24.25 17.09
C TYR A 93 -3.88 -25.64 17.02
N PHE A 94 -4.49 -26.12 18.11
CA PHE A 94 -4.99 -27.50 18.17
C PHE A 94 -6.32 -27.72 17.45
N TYR A 95 -7.12 -26.67 17.30
CA TYR A 95 -8.50 -26.79 16.81
C TYR A 95 -8.72 -26.10 15.46
N GLY A 96 -7.83 -25.20 15.03
CA GLY A 96 -7.99 -24.41 13.81
C GLY A 96 -9.16 -23.41 13.85
N ASN A 97 -9.88 -23.34 14.98
CA ASN A 97 -10.96 -22.40 15.19
C ASN A 97 -10.42 -20.98 15.24
N LYS A 98 -11.19 -20.05 14.68
CA LYS A 98 -10.90 -18.62 14.71
C LYS A 98 -11.77 -17.93 15.76
N ALA A 99 -11.19 -17.00 16.49
CA ALA A 99 -11.92 -16.17 17.45
C ALA A 99 -11.47 -14.71 17.32
N VAL A 100 -12.40 -13.80 17.62
CA VAL A 100 -12.12 -12.39 17.79
C VAL A 100 -12.04 -12.14 19.29
N VAL A 101 -10.87 -11.72 19.76
CA VAL A 101 -10.59 -11.47 21.18
C VAL A 101 -10.05 -10.05 21.37
N GLN A 102 -10.15 -9.51 22.57
CA GLN A 102 -9.59 -8.19 22.86
C GLN A 102 -8.09 -8.29 23.12
N MET A 103 -7.34 -7.27 22.69
CA MET A 103 -5.89 -7.25 22.83
C MET A 103 -5.41 -7.17 24.29
N GLU A 104 -6.24 -6.69 25.21
CA GLU A 104 -5.96 -6.64 26.65
C GLU A 104 -6.01 -8.01 27.34
N GLU A 105 -6.76 -8.96 26.77
CA GLU A 105 -6.90 -10.32 27.32
C GLU A 105 -5.82 -11.27 26.76
N LEU A 106 -5.01 -10.80 25.82
CA LEU A 106 -3.88 -11.55 25.25
C LEU A 106 -2.67 -11.47 26.15
N TRP A 107 -1.97 -12.60 26.28
CA TRP A 107 -0.73 -12.69 27.06
C TRP A 107 0.23 -13.71 26.44
N ILE A 108 1.49 -13.67 26.87
CA ILE A 108 2.56 -14.51 26.34
C ILE A 108 3.00 -15.49 27.43
N GLU A 109 2.80 -16.79 27.20
CA GLU A 109 3.39 -17.87 28.00
C GLU A 109 4.27 -18.72 27.08
N GLU A 110 5.58 -18.46 27.12
CA GLU A 110 6.54 -18.98 26.16
C GLU A 110 6.60 -20.52 26.14
N ALA A 111 6.44 -21.16 27.30
CA ALA A 111 6.52 -22.62 27.44
C ALA A 111 5.36 -23.35 26.74
N ALA A 112 4.11 -22.91 26.94
CA ALA A 112 2.93 -23.52 26.33
C ALA A 112 2.85 -23.25 24.82
N ILE A 113 3.33 -22.07 24.41
CA ILE A 113 3.39 -21.68 23.00
C ILE A 113 4.38 -22.56 22.22
N ALA A 114 5.56 -22.83 22.78
CA ALA A 114 6.59 -23.62 22.09
C ALA A 114 6.15 -25.07 21.83
N GLU A 115 5.43 -25.69 22.77
CA GLU A 115 4.90 -27.04 22.61
C GLU A 115 3.82 -27.10 21.51
N ALA A 116 2.90 -26.13 21.47
CA ALA A 116 1.84 -26.09 20.47
C ALA A 116 2.35 -25.82 19.05
N VAL A 117 3.38 -24.97 18.89
CA VAL A 117 4.01 -24.71 17.59
C VAL A 117 4.71 -25.96 17.06
N ALA A 118 5.40 -26.70 17.92
CA ALA A 118 6.06 -27.95 17.53
C ALA A 118 5.05 -29.01 17.05
N ALA A 119 3.85 -29.04 17.64
CA ALA A 119 2.78 -29.94 17.23
C ALA A 119 2.13 -29.53 15.88
N ASP A 120 1.92 -28.24 15.62
CA ASP A 120 1.33 -27.73 14.36
C ASP A 120 2.25 -27.91 13.15
N GLU A 121 3.56 -27.70 13.33
CA GLU A 121 4.57 -27.92 12.29
C GLU A 121 4.62 -29.40 11.83
N ALA A 122 4.31 -30.35 12.73
CA ALA A 122 4.26 -31.76 12.38
C ALA A 122 3.09 -32.08 11.41
N GLU A 123 1.93 -31.45 11.57
CA GLU A 123 0.72 -31.72 10.78
C GLU A 123 0.73 -31.02 9.40
N LYS A 124 1.32 -29.83 9.29
CA LYS A 124 1.32 -29.04 8.04
C LYS A 124 2.19 -29.63 6.92
N SER A 125 3.11 -30.53 7.25
CA SER A 125 4.01 -31.19 6.29
C SER A 125 3.33 -32.16 5.30
N LYS A 126 2.01 -32.40 5.42
CA LYS A 126 1.28 -33.42 4.63
C LYS A 126 0.41 -32.87 3.48
N ALA A 127 0.32 -31.55 3.27
CA ALA A 127 -0.66 -30.96 2.34
C ALA A 127 -0.10 -30.02 1.25
N THR A 128 1.10 -30.29 0.70
CA THR A 128 1.60 -29.54 -0.48
C THR A 128 1.78 -30.47 -1.67
N ASN A 129 0.76 -30.56 -2.53
CA ASN A 129 0.98 -30.99 -3.91
C ASN A 129 -0.12 -30.48 -4.86
N THR A 130 0.30 -29.95 -6.02
CA THR A 130 -0.47 -29.53 -7.22
C THR A 130 -1.30 -28.23 -7.06
N ASN A 131 -1.34 -27.25 -7.98
CA ASN A 131 -0.97 -27.22 -9.39
C ASN A 131 -0.77 -25.76 -9.86
N THR A 132 0.37 -25.49 -10.51
CA THR A 132 0.61 -24.29 -11.32
C THR A 132 -0.19 -24.38 -12.62
N ARG A 133 -1.07 -23.42 -12.89
CA ARG A 133 -1.50 -23.17 -14.27
C ARG A 133 -1.86 -21.72 -14.53
N ALA A 134 -0.94 -21.04 -15.20
CA ALA A 134 -1.15 -19.80 -15.90
C ALA A 134 -2.40 -19.87 -16.78
N SER A 135 -3.22 -18.83 -16.73
CA SER A 135 -4.33 -18.62 -17.67
C SER A 135 -4.21 -17.20 -18.21
N SER A 136 -3.69 -17.14 -19.43
CA SER A 136 -3.73 -16.01 -20.34
C SER A 136 -5.20 -15.70 -20.68
N THR A 137 -5.61 -14.44 -20.49
CA THR A 137 -6.88 -13.93 -21.02
C THR A 137 -6.57 -12.71 -21.87
N GLN A 138 -6.69 -12.92 -23.18
CA GLN A 138 -6.58 -11.90 -24.22
C GLN A 138 -7.75 -10.93 -24.13
N GLN A 139 -7.46 -9.64 -24.22
CA GLN A 139 -8.45 -8.57 -24.26
C GLN A 139 -8.81 -8.26 -25.73
N PRO A 140 -10.10 -8.14 -26.09
CA PRO A 140 -10.52 -7.95 -27.47
C PRO A 140 -10.34 -6.50 -27.95
N SER A 141 -9.76 -6.37 -29.14
CA SER A 141 -9.63 -5.16 -29.93
C SER A 141 -10.99 -4.66 -30.44
N THR A 142 -11.35 -3.40 -30.15
CA THR A 142 -12.38 -2.69 -30.91
C THR A 142 -11.75 -1.51 -31.65
N SER A 143 -11.70 -1.66 -32.97
CA SER A 143 -11.33 -0.64 -33.94
C SER A 143 -12.41 0.44 -33.99
N THR A 144 -12.07 1.71 -33.76
CA THR A 144 -12.84 2.84 -34.27
C THR A 144 -11.87 3.92 -34.72
N ALA A 145 -11.97 4.28 -36.00
CA ALA A 145 -11.15 5.27 -36.68
C ALA A 145 -11.41 6.69 -36.14
N ALA A 146 -10.34 7.45 -35.91
CA ALA A 146 -10.37 8.87 -35.55
C ALA A 146 -9.38 9.67 -36.43
N PRO A 147 -9.64 10.97 -36.69
CA PRO A 147 -9.03 11.74 -37.77
C PRO A 147 -7.57 12.13 -37.51
N SER A 148 -6.83 12.37 -38.60
CA SER A 148 -5.40 12.71 -38.64
C SER A 148 -5.07 13.99 -37.87
N LEU A 149 -4.47 13.82 -36.68
CA LEU A 149 -3.80 14.87 -35.92
C LEU A 149 -2.38 15.13 -36.47
N PRO A 150 -1.82 16.35 -36.31
CA PRO A 150 -0.45 16.68 -36.71
C PRO A 150 0.57 15.75 -36.03
N GLU A 151 1.67 15.45 -36.75
CA GLU A 151 2.68 14.43 -36.44
C GLU A 151 2.90 14.22 -34.93
N LEU A 152 2.26 13.17 -34.43
CA LEU A 152 2.35 12.70 -33.07
C LEU A 152 3.81 12.37 -32.77
N VAL A 153 4.33 12.89 -31.65
CA VAL A 153 5.52 12.34 -31.00
C VAL A 153 5.43 10.81 -31.03
N PRO A 154 6.50 10.09 -31.42
CA PRO A 154 6.44 8.64 -31.55
C PRO A 154 5.93 8.07 -30.23
N VAL A 155 4.84 7.30 -30.30
CA VAL A 155 4.22 6.67 -29.14
C VAL A 155 5.34 5.97 -28.38
N PRO A 156 5.58 6.34 -27.11
CA PRO A 156 6.70 5.78 -26.37
C PRO A 156 6.56 4.25 -26.38
N PRO A 157 7.65 3.52 -26.69
CA PRO A 157 7.63 2.06 -26.62
C PRO A 157 7.13 1.65 -25.24
N ASP A 158 6.39 0.55 -25.17
CA ASP A 158 5.77 0.01 -23.96
C ASP A 158 6.84 -0.50 -22.98
N VAL A 159 7.59 0.42 -22.40
CA VAL A 159 8.72 0.18 -21.48
C VAL A 159 8.25 -0.37 -20.14
N LEU A 160 6.95 -0.26 -19.83
CA LEU A 160 6.35 -0.80 -18.61
C LEU A 160 6.48 -2.33 -18.53
N ASN A 161 6.48 -3.04 -19.66
CA ASN A 161 6.64 -4.49 -19.70
C ASN A 161 8.11 -4.96 -19.84
N MET A 162 9.06 -4.05 -20.08
CA MET A 162 10.48 -4.36 -20.23
C MET A 162 11.31 -3.94 -19.00
N ALA A 163 10.73 -3.17 -18.09
CA ALA A 163 11.38 -2.82 -16.84
C ALA A 163 11.55 -4.08 -15.98
N PRO A 164 12.75 -4.34 -15.42
CA PRO A 164 12.90 -5.26 -14.29
C PRO A 164 11.89 -4.89 -13.19
N PRO A 165 11.51 -5.81 -12.28
CA PRO A 165 10.68 -5.45 -11.14
C PRO A 165 11.42 -4.36 -10.35
N ALA A 166 11.04 -3.10 -10.57
CA ALA A 166 11.80 -1.98 -10.08
C ALA A 166 11.67 -1.96 -8.56
N ASN A 167 12.81 -2.00 -7.87
CA ASN A 167 12.86 -1.60 -6.48
C ASN A 167 12.35 -0.15 -6.41
N VAL A 168 11.54 0.19 -5.39
CA VAL A 168 10.94 1.52 -5.23
C VAL A 168 12.02 2.61 -5.33
N GLU A 169 13.22 2.36 -4.80
CA GLU A 169 14.36 3.28 -4.90
C GLU A 169 14.86 3.49 -6.34
N GLU A 170 14.90 2.44 -7.16
CA GLU A 170 15.31 2.55 -8.56
C GLU A 170 14.22 3.24 -9.41
N ALA A 171 12.96 3.00 -9.09
CA ALA A 171 11.82 3.69 -9.70
C ALA A 171 11.81 5.19 -9.37
N THR A 172 12.10 5.57 -8.12
CA THR A 172 12.19 6.99 -7.74
C THR A 172 13.40 7.65 -8.37
N ASN A 173 14.56 6.98 -8.38
CA ASN A 173 15.77 7.49 -9.01
C ASN A 173 15.59 7.71 -10.52
N SER A 174 14.96 6.78 -11.23
CA SER A 174 14.67 6.91 -12.67
C SER A 174 13.64 8.02 -12.96
N ALA A 175 12.64 8.20 -12.10
CA ALA A 175 11.71 9.33 -12.20
C ALA A 175 12.43 10.69 -12.06
N LEU A 176 13.32 10.83 -11.08
CA LEU A 176 14.11 12.04 -10.86
C LEU A 176 15.04 12.36 -12.05
N MET A 177 15.71 11.34 -12.60
CA MET A 177 16.55 11.51 -13.79
C MET A 177 15.73 11.94 -15.01
N SER A 178 14.52 11.40 -15.17
CA SER A 178 13.61 11.78 -16.26
C SER A 178 13.21 13.25 -16.15
N TRP A 179 12.88 13.73 -14.95
CA TRP A 179 12.53 15.13 -14.71
C TRP A 179 13.70 16.07 -15.01
N TYR A 180 14.91 15.70 -14.59
CA TYR A 180 16.13 16.46 -14.90
C TYR A 180 16.37 16.59 -16.41
N MET A 181 16.26 15.48 -17.16
CA MET A 181 16.46 15.49 -18.61
C MET A 181 15.41 16.36 -19.32
N ALA A 182 14.14 16.24 -18.92
CA ALA A 182 13.07 17.09 -19.44
C ALA A 182 13.35 18.58 -19.21
N GLY A 183 13.81 18.93 -18.00
CA GLY A 183 14.23 20.29 -17.65
C GLY A 183 15.38 20.80 -18.54
N TYR A 184 16.46 20.03 -18.66
CA TYR A 184 17.62 20.36 -19.49
C TYR A 184 17.24 20.64 -20.95
N HIS A 185 16.46 19.74 -21.55
CA HIS A 185 16.05 19.87 -22.95
C HIS A 185 15.13 21.09 -23.16
N SER A 186 14.18 21.33 -22.25
CA SER A 186 13.29 22.50 -22.35
C SER A 186 14.05 23.83 -22.29
N GLY A 187 15.08 23.92 -21.43
CA GLY A 187 15.94 25.09 -21.31
C GLY A 187 16.79 25.32 -22.57
N TYR A 188 17.38 24.25 -23.11
CA TYR A 188 18.17 24.32 -24.35
C TYR A 188 17.34 24.84 -25.53
N LEU A 189 16.14 24.29 -25.74
CA LEU A 189 15.23 24.73 -26.81
C LEU A 189 14.84 26.20 -26.65
N LYS A 190 14.54 26.64 -25.43
CA LYS A 190 14.21 28.04 -25.14
C LYS A 190 15.38 28.98 -25.40
N GLY A 191 16.60 28.55 -25.08
CA GLY A 191 17.83 29.27 -25.40
C GLY A 191 18.03 29.43 -26.91
N MET A 192 17.79 28.37 -27.69
CA MET A 192 17.84 28.43 -29.15
C MET A 192 16.82 29.40 -29.72
N GLN A 193 15.58 29.38 -29.24
CA GLN A 193 14.53 30.31 -29.66
C GLN A 193 14.91 31.77 -29.39
N HIS A 194 15.47 32.05 -28.21
CA HIS A 194 15.93 33.40 -27.87
C HIS A 194 17.08 33.88 -28.77
N ALA A 195 18.01 32.99 -29.11
CA ALA A 195 19.11 33.28 -30.04
C ALA A 195 18.63 33.49 -31.49
N GLN A 196 17.59 32.79 -31.91
CA GLN A 196 16.96 32.99 -33.23
C GLN A 196 16.20 34.32 -33.29
N ASN A 197 15.46 34.65 -32.22
CA ASN A 197 14.64 35.86 -32.18
C ASN A 197 15.48 37.15 -32.01
N SER A 198 16.65 37.06 -31.38
CA SER A 198 17.60 38.19 -31.25
C SER A 198 18.48 38.41 -32.49
N ARG A 199 18.37 37.54 -33.50
CA ARG A 199 19.08 37.67 -34.78
C ARG A 199 18.26 38.36 -35.89
N HIS A 200 17.02 38.71 -35.60
CA HIS A 200 16.15 39.54 -36.44
C HIS A 200 16.07 40.96 -35.88
#